data_AF-A0A2E7KUV5-F1
#
_entry.id   AF-A0A2E7KUV5-F1
#
_cell.length_a   1.000
_cell.length_b   1.000
_cell.length_c   1.000
_cell.angle_alpha   90.00
_cell.angle_beta   90.00
_cell.angle_gamma   90.00
#
_symmetry.space_group_name_H-M   'P 1'
#
loop_
_entity.id
_entity.type
_entity.pdbx_description
1 polymer ?
#
loop_
_entity_poly.entity_id
_entity_poly.type
_entity_poly.pdbx_seq_one_letter_code
_entity_poly.pdbx_strand_id
1 'polypeptide(L)'
;MKKEILYNLALFFSFIFLLGASHGQLIPRNSDKPEYRDFTSANGKTIKALLIDKTEDTLTLKLPNGKSATLSYEKLSKEDQEYVRKWDKEKELFLTQCKTLTIRELLEIRGYESFKFTIKGNHIFVEGELNGNKSQFMIDTGAGSTVLHIEAAKEKGCKVGPLDQVIFGIGGEAPAALTEVPEIRLGQAFIEDQVLLSADMFKDIPNARKEYDAILGAEFMSKMRAVISYKEGRIFFRPDLIDNDDEIEVPDVPEYRFFKTKDRKTYKGKIAKKNATSIELAIEGQNKNLTLPLGRLTDEDQKYATDWSPQREIFLRQCRGLTVQDILELRKYQSFEYKRLGNHIFVDGKLNKKDTRFMIDTGAGSSVLDVNWAKDTGCQVGPMDQVVYGIGGQAPAAITQVPSLTMGNAKFENRQLLSVDLFKRLGRGLKAYGAIFGADFMRETDAVITYREQKVFLQTD
;
A
#
# COMPACT_ATOMS: atom_id res chain seq x y z
N MET A 1 -46.99 -14.99 -41.38
CA MET A 1 -45.80 -14.32 -41.94
C MET A 1 -45.94 -12.82 -41.73
N LYS A 2 -45.34 -12.29 -40.66
CA LYS A 2 -45.30 -10.86 -40.36
C LYS A 2 -43.87 -10.47 -39.98
N LYS A 3 -43.47 -9.33 -40.53
CA LYS A 3 -42.17 -8.67 -40.53
C LYS A 3 -41.74 -8.19 -39.13
N GLU A 4 -40.43 -8.13 -38.95
CA GLU A 4 -39.68 -7.45 -37.90
C GLU A 4 -40.04 -5.97 -37.76
N ILE A 5 -40.03 -5.46 -36.50
CA ILE A 5 -39.80 -4.05 -36.17
C ILE A 5 -39.01 -3.96 -34.84
N LEU A 6 -37.94 -3.15 -34.87
CA LEU A 6 -37.11 -2.66 -33.77
C LEU A 6 -37.90 -2.13 -32.55
N TYR A 7 -37.41 -2.39 -31.34
CA TYR A 7 -37.80 -1.65 -30.13
C TYR A 7 -36.73 -0.61 -29.76
N ASN A 8 -37.13 0.66 -29.82
CA ASN A 8 -36.44 1.80 -29.21
C ASN A 8 -36.79 1.87 -27.72
N LEU A 9 -35.77 2.09 -26.89
CA LEU A 9 -35.83 2.27 -25.45
C LEU A 9 -36.09 3.76 -25.14
N ALA A 10 -37.26 4.09 -24.60
CA ALA A 10 -37.55 5.42 -24.06
C ALA A 10 -37.69 5.33 -22.54
N LEU A 11 -36.70 5.81 -21.80
CA LEU A 11 -36.78 6.00 -20.34
C LEU A 11 -37.49 7.32 -20.05
N PHE A 12 -38.65 7.23 -19.42
CA PHE A 12 -39.38 8.34 -18.79
C PHE A 12 -38.69 8.70 -17.46
N PHE A 13 -38.16 9.93 -17.35
CA PHE A 13 -37.85 10.55 -16.05
C PHE A 13 -39.09 11.30 -15.57
N SER A 14 -39.75 10.79 -14.53
CA SER A 14 -40.82 11.50 -13.86
C SER A 14 -40.27 12.22 -12.64
N PHE A 15 -40.27 13.56 -12.70
CA PHE A 15 -40.08 14.44 -11.55
C PHE A 15 -41.18 14.20 -10.51
N ILE A 16 -40.79 13.99 -9.26
CA ILE A 16 -41.68 14.18 -8.10
C ILE A 16 -40.97 15.11 -7.13
N PHE A 17 -41.44 16.35 -7.04
CA PHE A 17 -41.20 17.25 -5.92
C PHE A 17 -42.05 16.79 -4.74
N LEU A 18 -41.42 16.49 -3.61
CA LEU A 18 -42.07 16.47 -2.31
C LEU A 18 -41.25 17.34 -1.34
N LEU A 19 -41.87 18.45 -0.96
CA LEU A 19 -41.45 19.35 0.11
C LEU A 19 -41.68 18.69 1.48
N GLY A 20 -40.71 18.85 2.39
CA GLY A 20 -40.97 18.89 3.83
C GLY A 20 -40.62 17.65 4.66
N ALA A 21 -39.36 17.58 5.11
CA ALA A 21 -38.99 17.32 6.52
C ALA A 21 -37.46 17.23 6.60
N SER A 22 -36.85 18.28 7.13
CA SER A 22 -35.41 18.38 7.39
C SER A 22 -34.97 17.45 8.53
N HIS A 23 -34.48 16.25 8.23
CA HIS A 23 -33.69 15.47 9.19
C HIS A 23 -32.60 14.66 8.46
N GLY A 24 -31.35 15.08 8.66
CA GLY A 24 -30.16 14.31 8.29
C GLY A 24 -29.40 14.79 7.06
N GLN A 25 -29.16 16.11 6.92
CA GLN A 25 -28.00 16.53 6.13
C GLN A 25 -26.76 15.88 6.75
N LEU A 26 -25.99 15.15 5.94
CA LEU A 26 -24.62 14.79 6.26
C LEU A 26 -23.88 16.09 6.54
N ILE A 27 -23.78 16.49 7.81
CA ILE A 27 -22.94 17.61 8.21
C ILE A 27 -21.50 17.13 7.95
N PRO A 28 -20.79 17.70 6.96
CA PRO A 28 -19.39 17.41 6.78
C PRO A 28 -18.67 17.82 8.07
N ARG A 29 -17.74 17.00 8.56
CA ARG A 29 -16.81 17.50 9.59
C ARG A 29 -16.10 18.71 8.98
N ASN A 30 -16.37 19.86 9.55
CA ASN A 30 -15.89 21.16 9.12
C ASN A 30 -14.38 21.25 9.44
N SER A 31 -13.51 20.90 8.48
CA SER A 31 -12.09 21.31 8.56
C SER A 31 -11.33 21.40 7.23
N ASP A 32 -11.82 20.85 6.12
CA ASP A 32 -11.05 20.91 4.87
C ASP A 32 -11.54 22.08 4.01
N LYS A 33 -10.76 23.16 3.99
CA LYS A 33 -10.91 24.21 2.98
C LYS A 33 -10.74 23.57 1.59
N PRO A 34 -11.59 23.88 0.60
CA PRO A 34 -11.39 23.37 -0.74
C PRO A 34 -10.02 23.81 -1.27
N GLU A 35 -9.27 22.88 -1.87
CA GLU A 35 -7.91 23.15 -2.32
C GLU A 35 -7.93 23.90 -3.66
N TYR A 36 -7.25 25.03 -3.71
CA TYR A 36 -7.13 25.87 -4.90
C TYR A 36 -6.00 25.35 -5.80
N ARG A 37 -6.28 25.21 -7.10
CA ARG A 37 -5.33 24.84 -8.16
C ARG A 37 -4.84 26.08 -8.90
N ASP A 38 -3.63 26.01 -9.46
CA ASP A 38 -3.12 26.96 -10.45
C ASP A 38 -3.75 26.69 -11.84
N PHE A 39 -4.46 27.68 -12.38
CA PHE A 39 -4.97 27.70 -13.74
C PHE A 39 -4.17 28.70 -14.56
N THR A 40 -3.66 28.26 -15.71
CA THR A 40 -2.87 29.04 -16.64
C THR A 40 -3.73 29.49 -17.80
N SER A 41 -3.68 30.78 -18.14
CA SER A 41 -4.35 31.32 -19.30
C SER A 41 -3.60 31.01 -20.60
N ALA A 42 -4.26 31.18 -21.75
CA ALA A 42 -3.66 30.96 -23.08
C ALA A 42 -2.43 31.86 -23.35
N ASN A 43 -2.29 32.98 -22.64
CA ASN A 43 -1.13 33.88 -22.69
C ASN A 43 -0.11 33.65 -21.54
N GLY A 44 -0.21 32.54 -20.80
CA GLY A 44 0.80 32.11 -19.82
C GLY A 44 0.67 32.72 -18.41
N LYS A 45 -0.40 33.46 -18.11
CA LYS A 45 -0.63 34.02 -16.77
C LYS A 45 -1.33 32.99 -15.89
N THR A 46 -0.85 32.83 -14.65
CA THR A 46 -1.41 31.85 -13.71
C THR A 46 -2.29 32.52 -12.66
N ILE A 47 -3.40 31.86 -12.29
CA ILE A 47 -4.27 32.25 -11.16
C ILE A 47 -4.55 31.04 -10.27
N LYS A 48 -4.62 31.25 -8.95
CA LYS A 48 -5.14 30.23 -8.02
C LYS A 48 -6.66 30.28 -7.98
N ALA A 49 -7.32 29.16 -8.26
CA ALA A 49 -8.77 29.04 -8.23
C ALA A 49 -9.24 27.59 -7.97
N LEU A 50 -10.51 27.45 -7.59
CA LEU A 50 -11.21 26.18 -7.47
C LEU A 50 -12.22 26.08 -8.61
N LEU A 51 -12.17 25.01 -9.40
CA LEU A 51 -13.21 24.72 -10.39
C LEU A 51 -14.47 24.23 -9.67
N ILE A 52 -15.57 24.97 -9.80
CA ILE A 52 -16.83 24.67 -9.10
C ILE A 52 -17.97 24.28 -10.04
N ASP A 53 -17.85 24.60 -11.34
CA ASP A 53 -18.83 24.21 -12.35
C ASP A 53 -18.25 24.22 -13.75
N LYS A 54 -18.89 23.49 -14.66
CA LYS A 54 -18.59 23.58 -16.10
C LYS A 54 -19.85 23.35 -16.94
N THR A 55 -19.84 23.94 -18.12
CA THR A 55 -20.71 23.61 -19.26
C THR A 55 -19.87 23.07 -20.40
N GLU A 56 -20.46 22.81 -21.57
CA GLU A 56 -19.74 22.39 -22.77
C GLU A 56 -18.62 23.36 -23.18
N ASP A 57 -18.85 24.68 -23.03
CA ASP A 57 -17.92 25.73 -23.52
C ASP A 57 -17.29 26.59 -22.42
N THR A 58 -17.82 26.56 -21.20
CA THR A 58 -17.43 27.48 -20.12
C THR A 58 -17.18 26.78 -18.81
N LEU A 59 -16.31 27.36 -17.98
CA LEU A 59 -16.03 26.90 -16.62
C LEU A 59 -16.25 28.02 -15.61
N THR A 60 -16.61 27.66 -14.40
CA THR A 60 -16.73 28.59 -13.27
C THR A 60 -15.65 28.30 -12.24
N LEU A 61 -14.81 29.31 -11.99
CA LEU A 61 -13.70 29.29 -11.05
C LEU A 61 -14.04 30.13 -9.82
N LYS A 62 -13.90 29.57 -8.61
CA LYS A 62 -13.96 30.30 -7.34
C LYS A 62 -12.54 30.68 -6.90
N LEU A 63 -12.30 31.96 -6.68
CA LEU A 63 -11.02 32.52 -6.26
C LEU A 63 -10.85 32.43 -4.72
N PRO A 64 -9.61 32.51 -4.19
CA PRO A 64 -9.33 32.51 -2.75
C PRO A 64 -10.07 33.60 -1.96
N ASN A 65 -10.36 34.73 -2.60
CA ASN A 65 -11.13 35.83 -2.02
C ASN A 65 -12.66 35.57 -1.99
N GLY A 66 -13.11 34.37 -2.37
CA GLY A 66 -14.51 33.96 -2.38
C GLY A 66 -15.31 34.38 -3.62
N LYS A 67 -14.76 35.24 -4.50
CA LYS A 67 -15.42 35.62 -5.76
C LYS A 67 -15.39 34.47 -6.76
N SER A 68 -16.40 34.38 -7.61
CA SER A 68 -16.42 33.43 -8.74
C SER A 68 -16.30 34.16 -10.06
N ALA A 69 -15.67 33.52 -11.04
CA ALA A 69 -15.52 34.01 -12.41
C ALA A 69 -15.85 32.88 -13.39
N THR A 70 -16.63 33.19 -14.43
CA THR A 70 -16.92 32.27 -15.54
C THR A 70 -16.10 32.67 -16.75
N LEU A 71 -15.44 31.70 -17.38
CA LEU A 71 -14.56 31.90 -18.53
C LEU A 71 -14.81 30.82 -19.58
N SER A 72 -14.60 31.19 -20.85
CA SER A 72 -14.54 30.23 -21.96
C SER A 72 -13.26 29.38 -21.85
N TYR A 73 -13.35 28.12 -22.27
CA TYR A 73 -12.22 27.18 -22.28
C TYR A 73 -11.04 27.72 -23.09
N GLU A 74 -11.30 28.49 -24.15
CA GLU A 74 -10.27 29.07 -25.02
C GLU A 74 -9.33 30.04 -24.28
N LYS A 75 -9.77 30.58 -23.14
CA LYS A 75 -8.96 31.46 -22.30
C LYS A 75 -7.91 30.72 -21.48
N LEU A 76 -8.01 29.38 -21.38
CA LEU A 76 -7.09 28.53 -20.65
C LEU A 76 -5.98 27.98 -21.55
N SER A 77 -4.86 27.62 -20.94
CA SER A 77 -3.80 26.83 -21.55
C SER A 77 -4.33 25.48 -22.06
N LYS A 78 -3.65 24.86 -23.03
CA LYS A 78 -4.09 23.55 -23.56
C LYS A 78 -4.16 22.48 -22.45
N GLU A 79 -3.20 22.48 -21.54
CA GLU A 79 -3.15 21.56 -20.40
C GLU A 79 -4.34 21.75 -19.46
N ASP A 80 -4.67 23.01 -19.12
CA ASP A 80 -5.83 23.30 -18.28
C ASP A 80 -7.16 22.98 -18.97
N GLN A 81 -7.25 23.15 -20.30
CA GLN A 81 -8.44 22.72 -21.04
C GLN A 81 -8.62 21.19 -20.99
N GLU A 82 -7.55 20.40 -21.14
CA GLU A 82 -7.61 18.95 -20.99
C GLU A 82 -8.05 18.54 -19.59
N TYR A 83 -7.54 19.22 -18.57
CA TYR A 83 -7.98 19.00 -17.19
C TYR A 83 -9.47 19.28 -17.01
N VAL A 84 -9.95 20.46 -17.41
CA VAL A 84 -11.37 20.86 -17.24
C VAL A 84 -12.30 19.90 -18.00
N ARG A 85 -11.89 19.44 -19.18
CA ARG A 85 -12.67 18.44 -19.95
C ARG A 85 -12.83 17.12 -19.19
N LYS A 86 -11.76 16.64 -18.53
CA LYS A 86 -11.78 15.41 -17.71
C LYS A 86 -12.42 15.61 -16.34
N TRP A 87 -12.55 16.85 -15.87
CA TRP A 87 -13.13 17.16 -14.56
C TRP A 87 -14.63 16.87 -14.53
N ASP A 88 -15.08 16.27 -13.43
CA ASP A 88 -16.48 15.94 -13.19
C ASP A 88 -16.89 16.44 -11.80
N LYS A 89 -17.99 17.20 -11.72
CA LYS A 89 -18.43 17.89 -10.50
C LYS A 89 -18.89 16.93 -9.42
N GLU A 90 -19.62 15.88 -9.82
CA GLU A 90 -20.14 14.89 -8.88
C GLU A 90 -18.99 14.05 -8.32
N LYS A 91 -18.06 13.65 -9.19
CA LYS A 91 -16.80 13.00 -8.81
C LYS A 91 -16.01 13.88 -7.86
N GLU A 92 -15.82 15.17 -8.13
CA GLU A 92 -15.07 16.08 -7.25
C GLU A 92 -15.71 16.23 -5.86
N LEU A 93 -17.04 16.40 -5.81
CA LEU A 93 -17.78 16.51 -4.56
C LEU A 93 -17.70 15.21 -3.75
N PHE A 94 -17.80 14.06 -4.42
CA PHE A 94 -17.63 12.75 -3.81
C PHE A 94 -16.20 12.53 -3.30
N LEU A 95 -15.19 12.86 -4.09
CA LEU A 95 -13.77 12.77 -3.71
C LEU A 95 -13.45 13.67 -2.50
N THR A 96 -14.09 14.83 -2.39
CA THR A 96 -13.96 15.70 -1.21
C THR A 96 -14.46 15.01 0.06
N GLN A 97 -15.55 14.25 -0.02
CA GLN A 97 -16.04 13.43 1.11
C GLN A 97 -15.08 12.26 1.41
N CYS A 98 -14.44 11.71 0.37
CA CYS A 98 -13.46 10.63 0.48
C CYS A 98 -12.12 11.06 1.08
N LYS A 99 -11.81 12.36 1.22
CA LYS A 99 -10.55 12.81 1.85
C LYS A 99 -10.35 12.21 3.24
N THR A 100 -11.45 12.01 3.98
CA THR A 100 -11.45 11.42 5.32
C THR A 100 -11.48 9.89 5.34
N LEU A 101 -11.64 9.23 4.20
CA LEU A 101 -11.70 7.77 4.06
C LEU A 101 -10.32 7.15 4.24
N THR A 102 -10.10 6.38 5.30
CA THR A 102 -8.80 5.70 5.50
C THR A 102 -8.54 4.64 4.42
N ILE A 103 -7.26 4.33 4.16
CA ILE A 103 -6.87 3.20 3.31
C ILE A 103 -7.44 1.92 3.89
N ARG A 104 -7.39 1.76 5.23
CA ARG A 104 -8.05 0.65 5.91
C ARG A 104 -9.51 0.52 5.54
N GLU A 105 -10.31 1.58 5.67
CA GLU A 105 -11.74 1.50 5.37
C GLU A 105 -11.97 1.13 3.91
N LEU A 106 -11.24 1.75 2.97
CA LEU A 106 -11.31 1.43 1.54
C LEU A 106 -10.97 -0.03 1.25
N LEU A 107 -9.91 -0.56 1.86
CA LEU A 107 -9.46 -1.92 1.63
C LEU A 107 -10.34 -2.95 2.32
N GLU A 108 -10.81 -2.69 3.55
CA GLU A 108 -11.67 -3.64 4.27
C GLU A 108 -13.05 -3.78 3.64
N ILE A 109 -13.63 -2.71 3.06
CA ILE A 109 -14.88 -2.83 2.28
C ILE A 109 -14.66 -3.55 0.94
N ARG A 110 -13.40 -3.64 0.51
CA ARG A 110 -12.93 -4.45 -0.60
C ARG A 110 -12.48 -5.82 -0.10
N GLY A 111 -12.87 -6.29 1.09
CA GLY A 111 -12.54 -7.66 1.53
C GLY A 111 -11.08 -7.91 1.90
N TYR A 112 -10.24 -6.86 1.99
CA TYR A 112 -8.93 -7.00 2.61
C TYR A 112 -9.07 -7.24 4.12
N GLU A 113 -8.26 -8.15 4.66
CA GLU A 113 -8.02 -8.19 6.10
C GLU A 113 -6.83 -7.30 6.45
N SER A 114 -6.98 -6.47 7.48
CA SER A 114 -5.92 -5.56 7.93
C SER A 114 -5.18 -6.09 9.16
N PHE A 115 -3.87 -5.93 9.18
CA PHE A 115 -2.97 -6.33 10.25
C PHE A 115 -2.10 -5.15 10.66
N LYS A 116 -2.03 -4.86 11.95
CA LYS A 116 -1.03 -3.91 12.45
C LYS A 116 0.33 -4.57 12.38
N PHE A 117 1.32 -3.83 11.89
CA PHE A 117 2.71 -4.21 12.08
C PHE A 117 3.32 -3.43 13.25
N THR A 118 4.35 -4.00 13.87
CA THR A 118 5.22 -3.30 14.80
C THR A 118 6.52 -2.93 14.11
N ILE A 119 7.09 -1.76 14.44
CA ILE A 119 8.41 -1.36 13.98
C ILE A 119 9.43 -1.69 15.07
N LYS A 120 10.49 -2.43 14.73
CA LYS A 120 11.68 -2.59 15.59
C LYS A 120 12.92 -2.20 14.78
N GLY A 121 13.69 -1.25 15.29
CA GLY A 121 14.65 -0.53 14.45
C GLY A 121 13.90 0.20 13.33
N ASN A 122 14.16 -0.17 12.08
CA ASN A 122 13.39 0.27 10.92
C ASN A 122 12.59 -0.87 10.25
N HIS A 123 12.73 -2.12 10.70
CA HIS A 123 12.02 -3.25 10.11
C HIS A 123 10.59 -3.34 10.63
N ILE A 124 9.69 -3.81 9.77
CA ILE A 124 8.28 -4.01 10.09
C ILE A 124 7.99 -5.49 10.30
N PHE A 125 7.24 -5.79 11.36
CA PHE A 125 6.92 -7.16 11.77
C PHE A 125 5.42 -7.34 11.96
N VAL A 126 4.91 -8.49 11.56
CA VAL A 126 3.53 -8.93 11.85
C VAL A 126 3.53 -10.22 12.63
N GLU A 127 2.52 -10.39 13.48
CA GLU A 127 2.27 -11.65 14.16
C GLU A 127 1.34 -12.52 13.31
N GLY A 128 1.65 -13.82 13.26
CA GLY A 128 0.76 -14.83 12.72
C GLY A 128 1.09 -16.18 13.34
N GLU A 129 0.83 -17.25 12.59
CA GLU A 129 1.01 -18.62 13.03
C GLU A 129 1.75 -19.44 11.98
N LEU A 130 2.65 -20.29 12.45
CA LEU A 130 3.32 -21.33 11.67
C LEU A 130 2.88 -22.68 12.26
N ASN A 131 2.13 -23.46 11.48
CA ASN A 131 1.49 -24.70 11.93
C ASN A 131 0.70 -24.52 13.24
N GLY A 132 -0.14 -23.48 13.33
CA GLY A 132 -0.93 -23.15 14.53
C GLY A 132 -0.13 -22.60 15.72
N ASN A 133 1.19 -22.49 15.62
CA ASN A 133 2.03 -21.92 16.67
C ASN A 133 2.30 -20.44 16.40
N LYS A 134 2.18 -19.59 17.42
CA LYS A 134 2.49 -18.16 17.30
C LYS A 134 3.90 -17.94 16.76
N SER A 135 3.99 -17.07 15.77
CA SER A 135 5.22 -16.69 15.10
C SER A 135 5.26 -15.22 14.74
N GLN A 136 6.48 -14.68 14.70
CA GLN A 136 6.76 -13.31 14.28
C GLN A 136 7.39 -13.33 12.88
N PHE A 137 6.83 -12.53 11.98
CA PHE A 137 7.23 -12.46 10.59
C PHE A 137 7.76 -11.07 10.24
N MET A 138 8.96 -10.99 9.68
CA MET A 138 9.49 -9.76 9.09
C MET A 138 8.92 -9.60 7.68
N ILE A 139 8.43 -8.41 7.32
CA ILE A 139 7.98 -8.14 5.95
C ILE A 139 9.16 -7.59 5.14
N ASP A 140 9.49 -8.27 4.04
CA ASP A 140 10.66 -7.95 3.24
C ASP A 140 10.33 -7.98 1.74
N THR A 141 10.06 -6.80 1.17
CA THR A 141 9.86 -6.65 -0.27
C THR A 141 11.16 -6.80 -1.08
N GLY A 142 12.32 -6.76 -0.42
CA GLY A 142 13.64 -7.00 -0.99
C GLY A 142 14.03 -8.47 -1.04
N ALA A 143 13.39 -9.34 -0.25
CA ALA A 143 13.51 -10.79 -0.36
C ALA A 143 12.63 -11.32 -1.50
N GLY A 144 13.22 -12.06 -2.44
CA GLY A 144 12.48 -12.63 -3.56
C GLY A 144 11.66 -13.87 -3.20
N SER A 145 11.93 -14.46 -2.03
CA SER A 145 11.27 -15.66 -1.52
C SER A 145 11.12 -15.55 0.00
N THR A 146 10.08 -16.18 0.55
CA THR A 146 9.89 -16.37 1.98
C THR A 146 10.94 -17.33 2.50
N VAL A 147 11.61 -16.94 3.59
CA VAL A 147 12.69 -17.71 4.21
C VAL A 147 12.40 -17.88 5.69
N LEU A 148 12.39 -19.13 6.16
CA LEU A 148 12.21 -19.46 7.57
C LEU A 148 13.55 -19.53 8.29
N HIS A 149 13.57 -19.22 9.59
CA HIS A 149 14.72 -19.50 10.42
C HIS A 149 14.73 -21.00 10.72
N ILE A 150 15.82 -21.69 10.41
CA ILE A 150 15.90 -23.16 10.53
C ILE A 150 15.42 -23.66 11.90
N GLU A 151 15.92 -23.09 12.98
CA GLU A 151 15.58 -23.56 14.33
C GLU A 151 14.13 -23.22 14.70
N ALA A 152 13.60 -22.09 14.22
CA ALA A 152 12.18 -21.78 14.38
C ALA A 152 11.30 -22.76 13.57
N ALA A 153 11.68 -23.08 12.33
CA ALA A 153 10.94 -24.02 11.50
C ALA A 153 10.85 -25.39 12.18
N LYS A 154 11.96 -25.91 12.73
CA LYS A 154 11.98 -27.16 13.50
C LYS A 154 11.11 -27.08 14.76
N GLU A 155 11.25 -26.01 15.55
CA GLU A 155 10.47 -25.77 16.77
C GLU A 155 8.96 -25.79 16.50
N LYS A 156 8.54 -25.28 15.34
CA LYS A 156 7.14 -25.14 14.93
C LYS A 156 6.63 -26.32 14.11
N GLY A 157 7.41 -27.40 13.98
CA GLY A 157 6.98 -28.66 13.36
C GLY A 157 7.08 -28.71 11.82
N CYS A 158 7.82 -27.81 11.18
CA CYS A 158 8.16 -27.92 9.77
C CYS A 158 9.22 -29.01 9.54
N LYS A 159 9.23 -29.63 8.35
CA LYS A 159 10.26 -30.62 8.00
C LYS A 159 11.38 -29.94 7.20
N VAL A 160 12.50 -29.70 7.86
CA VAL A 160 13.69 -29.07 7.24
C VAL A 160 14.53 -30.16 6.55
N GLY A 161 14.74 -30.00 5.25
CA GLY A 161 15.61 -30.87 4.45
C GLY A 161 17.11 -30.61 4.62
N PRO A 162 17.96 -31.19 3.77
CA PRO A 162 19.40 -30.92 3.78
C PRO A 162 19.71 -29.48 3.40
N LEU A 163 20.83 -28.94 3.92
CA LEU A 163 21.35 -27.60 3.59
C LEU A 163 22.14 -27.59 2.28
N ASP A 164 21.50 -28.02 1.19
CA ASP A 164 22.09 -28.15 -0.14
C ASP A 164 21.62 -27.06 -1.13
N GLN A 165 20.74 -26.16 -0.68
CA GLN A 165 20.34 -24.98 -1.44
C GLN A 165 21.25 -23.79 -1.10
N VAL A 166 21.25 -22.78 -1.97
CA VAL A 166 22.00 -21.54 -1.77
C VAL A 166 21.09 -20.35 -1.96
N ILE A 167 21.09 -19.44 -0.97
CA ILE A 167 20.43 -18.14 -1.05
C ILE A 167 21.47 -17.02 -1.04
N PHE A 168 21.06 -15.86 -1.56
CA PHE A 168 21.95 -14.73 -1.76
C PHE A 168 21.42 -13.49 -1.06
N GLY A 169 22.34 -12.64 -0.60
CA GLY A 169 22.03 -11.27 -0.22
C GLY A 169 23.29 -10.50 0.15
N ILE A 170 23.14 -9.44 0.94
CA ILE A 170 24.29 -8.69 1.45
C ILE A 170 25.20 -9.64 2.26
N GLY A 171 26.51 -9.55 2.01
CA GLY A 171 27.51 -10.44 2.60
C GLY A 171 27.90 -11.63 1.72
N GLY A 172 27.01 -12.07 0.82
CA GLY A 172 27.28 -13.19 -0.09
C GLY A 172 26.22 -14.27 -0.07
N GLU A 173 26.67 -15.52 0.06
CA GLU A 173 25.85 -16.74 -0.02
C GLU A 173 25.61 -17.33 1.36
N ALA A 174 24.42 -17.88 1.57
CA ALA A 174 24.12 -18.70 2.73
C ALA A 174 23.55 -20.06 2.32
N PRO A 175 23.95 -21.14 3.03
CA PRO A 175 23.32 -22.43 2.85
C PRO A 175 21.87 -22.36 3.32
N ALA A 176 20.99 -23.00 2.56
CA ALA A 176 19.57 -23.07 2.83
C ALA A 176 19.05 -24.49 2.60
N ALA A 177 17.88 -24.79 3.16
CA ALA A 177 17.20 -26.06 2.99
C ALA A 177 15.80 -25.85 2.40
N LEU A 178 15.38 -26.77 1.52
CA LEU A 178 13.97 -26.93 1.21
C LEU A 178 13.25 -27.44 2.45
N THR A 179 12.14 -26.80 2.79
CA THR A 179 11.42 -27.01 4.04
C THR A 179 9.94 -27.21 3.75
N GLU A 180 9.39 -28.35 4.14
CA GLU A 180 7.94 -28.58 4.07
C GLU A 180 7.27 -27.78 5.19
N VAL A 181 6.37 -26.89 4.80
CA VAL A 181 5.63 -25.99 5.67
C VAL A 181 4.13 -26.29 5.52
N PRO A 182 3.55 -27.05 6.46
CA PRO A 182 2.14 -27.40 6.42
C PRO A 182 1.21 -26.19 6.37
N GLU A 183 1.46 -25.15 7.17
CA GLU A 183 0.61 -23.96 7.19
C GLU A 183 1.37 -22.69 7.61
N ILE A 184 1.20 -21.61 6.86
CA ILE A 184 1.45 -20.23 7.31
C ILE A 184 0.13 -19.50 7.36
N ARG A 185 -0.20 -18.90 8.50
CA ARG A 185 -1.49 -18.22 8.74
C ARG A 185 -1.30 -16.83 9.32
N LEU A 186 -1.95 -15.85 8.69
CA LEU A 186 -2.09 -14.46 9.12
C LEU A 186 -3.59 -14.15 9.15
N GLY A 187 -4.23 -14.33 10.30
CA GLY A 187 -5.68 -14.19 10.42
C GLY A 187 -6.41 -15.19 9.52
N GLN A 188 -7.20 -14.69 8.58
CA GLN A 188 -7.90 -15.49 7.58
C GLN A 188 -7.09 -15.68 6.29
N ALA A 189 -5.97 -14.99 6.12
CA ALA A 189 -5.04 -15.25 5.01
C ALA A 189 -4.12 -16.40 5.41
N PHE A 190 -4.18 -17.51 4.69
CA PHE A 190 -3.33 -18.66 4.97
C PHE A 190 -2.92 -19.37 3.68
N ILE A 191 -1.79 -20.05 3.74
CA ILE A 191 -1.33 -20.96 2.69
C ILE A 191 -0.94 -22.28 3.33
N GLU A 192 -1.32 -23.37 2.67
CA GLU A 192 -1.07 -24.74 3.13
C GLU A 192 -0.10 -25.45 2.19
N ASP A 193 0.53 -26.52 2.69
CA ASP A 193 1.34 -27.46 1.90
C ASP A 193 2.42 -26.79 1.02
N GLN A 194 3.14 -25.83 1.61
CA GLN A 194 4.19 -25.10 0.91
C GLN A 194 5.55 -25.77 1.06
N VAL A 195 6.40 -25.65 0.04
CA VAL A 195 7.83 -25.95 0.14
C VAL A 195 8.59 -24.64 0.03
N LEU A 196 9.17 -24.20 1.15
CA LEU A 196 9.84 -22.91 1.29
C LEU A 196 11.31 -23.10 1.62
N LEU A 197 12.08 -22.02 1.53
CA LEU A 197 13.49 -22.01 1.95
C LEU A 197 13.58 -21.79 3.45
N SER A 198 14.56 -22.42 4.10
CA SER A 198 14.99 -22.05 5.45
C SER A 198 16.50 -21.87 5.53
N ALA A 199 16.93 -20.91 6.32
CA ALA A 199 18.33 -20.59 6.55
C ALA A 199 18.60 -20.16 8.00
N ASP A 200 19.87 -20.18 8.41
CA ASP A 200 20.27 -19.54 9.66
C ASP A 200 20.44 -18.03 9.43
N MET A 201 19.43 -17.27 9.85
CA MET A 201 19.31 -15.84 9.60
C MET A 201 20.10 -14.98 10.59
N PHE A 202 20.65 -15.58 11.66
CA PHE A 202 21.28 -14.83 12.75
C PHE A 202 22.75 -15.19 12.97
N LYS A 203 23.29 -16.23 12.31
CA LYS A 203 24.66 -16.73 12.50
C LYS A 203 25.77 -15.68 12.43
N ASP A 204 25.63 -14.70 11.53
CA ASP A 204 26.68 -13.73 11.21
C ASP A 204 26.46 -12.37 11.89
N ILE A 205 25.40 -12.23 12.71
CA ILE A 205 25.06 -11.00 13.38
C ILE A 205 25.58 -11.08 14.84
N PRO A 206 26.54 -10.22 15.25
CA PRO A 206 27.12 -10.27 16.58
C PRO A 206 26.07 -10.10 17.67
N ASN A 207 26.04 -11.01 18.65
CA ASN A 207 25.09 -11.02 19.77
C ASN A 207 23.61 -11.03 19.34
N ALA A 208 23.30 -11.46 18.12
CA ALA A 208 21.92 -11.53 17.67
C ALA A 208 21.11 -12.48 18.54
N ARG A 209 19.94 -11.99 18.93
CA ARG A 209 18.87 -12.83 19.45
C ARG A 209 17.91 -13.11 18.31
N LYS A 210 17.26 -14.28 18.31
CA LYS A 210 16.17 -14.55 17.38
C LYS A 210 15.09 -13.48 17.54
N GLU A 211 14.93 -12.63 16.54
CA GLU A 211 13.93 -11.56 16.54
C GLU A 211 12.66 -11.94 15.79
N TYR A 212 12.74 -12.86 14.84
CA TYR A 212 11.63 -13.31 14.01
C TYR A 212 11.84 -14.76 13.59
N ASP A 213 10.75 -15.42 13.20
CA ASP A 213 10.75 -16.83 12.82
C ASP A 213 10.81 -17.02 11.30
N ALA A 214 10.33 -16.05 10.52
CA ALA A 214 10.48 -16.05 9.06
C ALA A 214 10.47 -14.63 8.48
N ILE A 215 11.03 -14.52 7.27
CA ILE A 215 10.90 -13.37 6.37
C ILE A 215 9.79 -13.70 5.38
N LEU A 216 8.77 -12.86 5.27
CA LEU A 216 7.76 -12.94 4.21
C LEU A 216 8.21 -12.10 3.03
N GLY A 217 8.54 -12.79 1.94
CA GLY A 217 9.12 -12.21 0.74
C GLY A 217 8.10 -11.63 -0.24
N ALA A 218 8.61 -11.03 -1.30
CA ALA A 218 7.81 -10.38 -2.33
C ALA A 218 6.88 -11.32 -3.11
N GLU A 219 7.18 -12.62 -3.17
CA GLU A 219 6.31 -13.66 -3.73
C GLU A 219 5.07 -13.89 -2.85
N PHE A 220 5.24 -13.91 -1.52
CA PHE A 220 4.15 -14.03 -0.57
C PHE A 220 3.30 -12.77 -0.61
N MET A 221 3.94 -11.59 -0.64
CA MET A 221 3.24 -10.31 -0.77
C MET A 221 2.44 -10.22 -2.08
N SER A 222 2.97 -10.79 -3.17
CA SER A 222 2.25 -10.87 -4.45
C SER A 222 1.04 -11.77 -4.36
N LYS A 223 1.21 -13.00 -3.87
CA LYS A 223 0.12 -13.97 -3.71
C LYS A 223 -0.99 -13.44 -2.81
N MET A 224 -0.62 -12.74 -1.73
CA MET A 224 -1.58 -12.13 -0.79
C MET A 224 -2.14 -10.78 -1.26
N ARG A 225 -1.75 -10.30 -2.45
CA ARG A 225 -2.12 -8.99 -3.02
C ARG A 225 -1.86 -7.85 -2.04
N ALA A 226 -0.71 -7.89 -1.37
CA ALA A 226 -0.45 -7.05 -0.21
C ALA A 226 -0.56 -5.54 -0.49
N VAL A 227 -1.09 -4.81 0.48
CA VAL A 227 -0.89 -3.36 0.60
C VAL A 227 -0.16 -3.08 1.89
N ILE A 228 0.92 -2.32 1.85
CA ILE A 228 1.68 -1.88 3.02
C ILE A 228 1.49 -0.38 3.15
N SER A 229 1.05 0.11 4.30
CA SER A 229 0.92 1.55 4.58
C SER A 229 1.74 1.90 5.82
N TYR A 230 2.83 2.66 5.63
CA TYR A 230 3.62 3.21 6.73
C TYR A 230 2.82 4.21 7.54
N LYS A 231 2.02 5.07 6.88
CA LYS A 231 1.15 6.03 7.56
C LYS A 231 0.18 5.39 8.54
N GLU A 232 -0.46 4.30 8.13
CA GLU A 232 -1.45 3.61 8.96
C GLU A 232 -0.85 2.54 9.87
N GLY A 233 0.45 2.24 9.74
CA GLY A 233 1.12 1.20 10.52
C GLY A 233 0.57 -0.20 10.22
N ARG A 234 0.19 -0.46 8.96
CA ARG A 234 -0.58 -1.65 8.57
C ARG A 234 -0.08 -2.33 7.31
N ILE A 235 -0.31 -3.63 7.28
CA ILE A 235 -0.33 -4.44 6.08
C ILE A 235 -1.73 -5.02 5.87
N PHE A 236 -2.13 -5.19 4.62
CA PHE A 236 -3.43 -5.68 4.22
C PHE A 236 -3.26 -6.85 3.27
N PHE A 237 -4.05 -7.91 3.44
CA PHE A 237 -4.05 -9.09 2.57
C PHE A 237 -5.43 -9.39 2.03
N ARG A 238 -5.47 -10.06 0.88
CA ARG A 238 -6.71 -10.57 0.28
C ARG A 238 -6.86 -12.07 0.45
N PRO A 239 -7.41 -12.52 1.59
CA PRO A 239 -7.56 -13.94 1.87
C PRO A 239 -8.52 -14.64 0.90
N ASP A 240 -9.48 -13.92 0.34
CA ASP A 240 -10.52 -14.43 -0.56
C ASP A 240 -10.01 -14.75 -1.97
N LEU A 241 -8.84 -14.23 -2.36
CA LEU A 241 -8.32 -14.30 -3.74
C LEU A 241 -6.95 -14.95 -3.82
N ILE A 242 -6.55 -15.72 -2.79
CA ILE A 242 -5.24 -16.40 -2.71
C ILE A 242 -5.03 -17.39 -3.87
N ASP A 243 -6.11 -18.03 -4.34
CA ASP A 243 -6.08 -19.05 -5.40
C ASP A 243 -6.47 -18.51 -6.78
N ASN A 244 -6.80 -17.21 -6.90
CA ASN A 244 -7.31 -16.59 -8.12
C ASN A 244 -6.39 -15.46 -8.58
N ASP A 245 -5.35 -15.76 -9.37
CA ASP A 245 -4.42 -14.74 -9.86
C ASP A 245 -5.01 -13.83 -10.96
N ASP A 246 -5.96 -14.35 -11.76
CA ASP A 246 -6.49 -13.67 -12.96
C ASP A 246 -7.77 -12.84 -12.71
N GLU A 247 -8.36 -12.90 -11.52
CA GLU A 247 -9.54 -12.10 -11.22
C GLU A 247 -9.16 -10.62 -11.06
N ILE A 248 -9.48 -9.85 -12.10
CA ILE A 248 -9.83 -8.44 -11.95
C ILE A 248 -10.86 -8.40 -10.81
N GLU A 249 -10.60 -7.70 -9.70
CA GLU A 249 -11.70 -7.29 -8.78
C GLU A 249 -12.73 -6.61 -9.67
N VAL A 250 -13.76 -7.37 -10.03
CA VAL A 250 -15.04 -6.83 -10.40
C VAL A 250 -15.50 -6.10 -9.14
N PRO A 251 -16.09 -4.90 -9.23
CA PRO A 251 -16.55 -4.14 -8.06
C PRO A 251 -17.62 -4.85 -7.18
N ASP A 252 -17.95 -6.11 -7.50
CA ASP A 252 -18.76 -7.00 -6.69
C ASP A 252 -17.90 -7.74 -5.64
N VAL A 253 -17.42 -6.98 -4.65
CA VAL A 253 -16.56 -7.41 -3.53
C VAL A 253 -17.41 -7.32 -2.23
N PRO A 254 -17.23 -8.21 -1.22
CA PRO A 254 -18.35 -8.73 -0.43
C PRO A 254 -19.20 -7.67 0.28
N GLU A 255 -20.46 -8.02 0.61
CA GLU A 255 -21.27 -7.27 1.58
C GLU A 255 -20.67 -7.24 3.00
N TYR A 256 -19.49 -7.84 3.22
CA TYR A 256 -18.94 -8.23 4.51
C TYR A 256 -17.50 -7.71 4.69
N ARG A 257 -17.14 -7.37 5.94
CA ARG A 257 -15.77 -7.03 6.39
C ARG A 257 -15.35 -7.91 7.57
N PHE A 258 -14.09 -7.84 7.97
CA PHE A 258 -13.59 -8.51 9.15
C PHE A 258 -13.80 -7.67 10.42
N PHE A 259 -14.43 -8.25 11.45
CA PHE A 259 -14.58 -7.70 12.79
C PHE A 259 -13.72 -8.50 13.77
N LYS A 260 -12.78 -7.83 14.44
CA LYS A 260 -11.87 -8.46 15.40
C LYS A 260 -12.29 -8.16 16.83
N THR A 261 -12.08 -9.14 17.69
CA THR A 261 -12.39 -9.06 19.13
C THR A 261 -11.12 -9.09 19.98
N LYS A 262 -11.22 -8.58 21.21
CA LYS A 262 -10.13 -8.58 22.20
C LYS A 262 -9.68 -9.99 22.58
N ASP A 263 -10.58 -10.98 22.48
CA ASP A 263 -10.26 -12.41 22.62
C ASP A 263 -9.70 -13.05 21.34
N ARG A 264 -9.20 -12.23 20.40
CA ARG A 264 -8.53 -12.64 19.15
C ARG A 264 -9.39 -13.45 18.18
N LYS A 265 -10.73 -13.42 18.32
CA LYS A 265 -11.63 -13.97 17.32
C LYS A 265 -11.87 -12.96 16.20
N THR A 266 -11.90 -13.45 14.97
CA THR A 266 -12.23 -12.68 13.78
C THR A 266 -13.55 -13.20 13.21
N TYR A 267 -14.47 -12.29 12.90
CA TYR A 267 -15.75 -12.61 12.26
C TYR A 267 -15.82 -11.89 10.92
N LYS A 268 -16.10 -12.62 9.84
CA LYS A 268 -16.40 -12.04 8.53
C LYS A 268 -17.91 -11.81 8.43
N GLY A 269 -18.33 -10.54 8.38
CA GLY A 269 -19.74 -10.19 8.51
C GLY A 269 -20.05 -8.72 8.21
N LYS A 270 -21.32 -8.34 8.36
CA LYS A 270 -21.82 -6.97 8.13
C LYS A 270 -22.75 -6.55 9.26
N ILE A 271 -22.73 -5.26 9.62
CA ILE A 271 -23.60 -4.75 10.67
C ILE A 271 -25.03 -4.71 10.10
N ALA A 272 -25.88 -5.61 10.60
CA ALA A 272 -27.30 -5.63 10.29
C ALA A 272 -28.05 -4.58 11.13
N LYS A 273 -27.63 -4.40 12.40
CA LYS A 273 -28.23 -3.44 13.32
C LYS A 273 -27.21 -2.95 14.35
N LYS A 274 -27.30 -1.68 14.74
CA LYS A 274 -26.53 -1.09 15.85
C LYS A 274 -27.47 -0.72 16.99
N ASN A 275 -27.15 -1.17 18.19
CA ASN A 275 -27.78 -0.81 19.45
C ASN A 275 -26.80 0.06 20.29
N ALA A 276 -27.26 0.59 21.43
CA ALA A 276 -26.45 1.50 22.26
C ALA A 276 -25.12 0.88 22.75
N THR A 277 -25.09 -0.43 23.02
CA THR A 277 -23.92 -1.14 23.59
C THR A 277 -23.50 -2.37 22.80
N SER A 278 -24.17 -2.67 21.68
CA SER A 278 -23.92 -3.86 20.88
C SER A 278 -24.24 -3.64 19.39
N ILE A 279 -23.72 -4.53 18.55
CA ILE A 279 -24.09 -4.67 17.14
C ILE A 279 -24.63 -6.07 16.89
N GLU A 280 -25.56 -6.18 15.95
CA GLU A 280 -25.97 -7.45 15.35
C GLU A 280 -25.22 -7.60 14.03
N LEU A 281 -24.35 -8.60 13.95
CA LEU A 281 -23.60 -8.94 12.75
C LEU A 281 -24.30 -10.06 11.99
N ALA A 282 -24.65 -9.81 10.72
CA ALA A 282 -24.93 -10.89 9.78
C ALA A 282 -23.58 -11.49 9.34
N ILE A 283 -23.29 -12.71 9.79
CA ILE A 283 -22.03 -13.41 9.49
C ILE A 283 -22.16 -14.11 8.14
N GLU A 284 -21.10 -14.05 7.34
CA GLU A 284 -21.05 -14.74 6.06
C GLU A 284 -21.28 -16.25 6.25
N GLY A 285 -22.17 -16.84 5.44
CA GLY A 285 -22.52 -18.26 5.52
C GLY A 285 -23.41 -18.66 6.71
N GLN A 286 -23.91 -17.71 7.52
CA GLN A 286 -24.82 -17.98 8.63
C GLN A 286 -26.19 -17.32 8.47
N ASN A 287 -27.26 -18.06 8.79
CA ASN A 287 -28.64 -17.56 8.70
C ASN A 287 -29.08 -16.69 9.89
N LYS A 288 -28.35 -16.70 11.01
CA LYS A 288 -28.69 -15.94 12.21
C LYS A 288 -27.64 -14.86 12.47
N ASN A 289 -28.10 -13.67 12.87
CA ASN A 289 -27.20 -12.60 13.28
C ASN A 289 -26.56 -12.93 14.63
N LEU A 290 -25.27 -12.60 14.76
CA LEU A 290 -24.53 -12.66 16.01
C LEU A 290 -24.59 -11.29 16.70
N THR A 291 -25.10 -11.26 17.93
CA THR A 291 -25.02 -10.05 18.77
C THR A 291 -23.65 -9.97 19.43
N LEU A 292 -22.88 -8.92 19.11
CA LEU A 292 -21.57 -8.64 19.71
C LEU A 292 -21.62 -7.35 20.55
N PRO A 293 -21.26 -7.41 21.85
CA PRO A 293 -21.04 -6.21 22.65
C PRO A 293 -19.91 -5.36 22.08
N LEU A 294 -20.11 -4.05 22.02
CA LEU A 294 -19.11 -3.10 21.50
C LEU A 294 -17.79 -3.20 22.27
N GLY A 295 -17.82 -3.37 23.59
CA GLY A 295 -16.61 -3.47 24.42
C GLY A 295 -15.79 -4.75 24.20
N ARG A 296 -16.33 -5.75 23.50
CA ARG A 296 -15.61 -6.98 23.14
C ARG A 296 -14.80 -6.82 21.85
N LEU A 297 -15.18 -5.87 20.99
CA LEU A 297 -14.44 -5.57 19.77
C LEU A 297 -13.06 -4.98 20.12
N THR A 298 -12.10 -5.11 19.21
CA THR A 298 -10.86 -4.32 19.32
C THR A 298 -11.22 -2.83 19.35
N ASP A 299 -10.37 -1.98 19.92
CA ASP A 299 -10.69 -0.54 20.07
C ASP A 299 -11.03 0.13 18.73
N GLU A 300 -10.47 -0.38 17.63
CA GLU A 300 -10.70 0.14 16.29
C GLU A 300 -11.98 -0.40 15.66
N ASP A 301 -12.28 -1.69 15.83
CA ASP A 301 -13.56 -2.25 15.39
C ASP A 301 -14.72 -1.69 16.23
N GLN A 302 -14.47 -1.42 17.51
CA GLN A 302 -15.40 -0.72 18.39
C GLN A 302 -15.63 0.71 17.87
N LYS A 303 -14.56 1.42 17.50
CA LYS A 303 -14.66 2.76 16.91
C LYS A 303 -15.45 2.74 15.60
N TYR A 304 -15.11 1.83 14.69
CA TYR A 304 -15.84 1.65 13.43
C TYR A 304 -17.33 1.37 13.69
N ALA A 305 -17.65 0.43 14.58
CA ALA A 305 -19.03 0.08 14.93
C ALA A 305 -19.78 1.23 15.60
N THR A 306 -19.09 2.04 16.40
CA THR A 306 -19.66 3.24 17.05
C THR A 306 -20.00 4.30 16.00
N ASP A 307 -19.07 4.56 15.08
CA ASP A 307 -19.19 5.54 14.00
C ASP A 307 -20.09 5.04 12.83
N TRP A 308 -20.52 3.78 12.86
CA TRP A 308 -21.34 3.16 11.82
C TRP A 308 -22.76 3.76 11.75
N SER A 309 -23.26 3.94 10.54
CA SER A 309 -24.66 4.25 10.23
C SER A 309 -25.04 3.66 8.87
N PRO A 310 -26.34 3.43 8.58
CA PRO A 310 -26.78 3.02 7.26
C PRO A 310 -26.33 3.97 6.14
N GLN A 311 -26.26 5.28 6.41
CA GLN A 311 -25.80 6.27 5.44
C GLN A 311 -24.29 6.16 5.19
N ARG A 312 -23.48 5.94 6.24
CA ARG A 312 -22.03 5.70 6.10
C ARG A 312 -21.78 4.42 5.30
N GLU A 313 -22.58 3.39 5.53
CA GLU A 313 -22.51 2.12 4.78
C GLU A 313 -22.77 2.33 3.28
N ILE A 314 -23.80 3.11 2.92
CA ILE A 314 -24.09 3.47 1.52
C ILE A 314 -22.92 4.25 0.90
N PHE A 315 -22.38 5.23 1.62
CA PHE A 315 -21.21 5.99 1.17
C PHE A 315 -20.00 5.08 0.91
N LEU A 316 -19.66 4.21 1.86
CA LEU A 316 -18.56 3.25 1.69
C LEU A 316 -18.78 2.34 0.48
N ARG A 317 -20.01 1.89 0.23
CA ARG A 317 -20.34 1.11 -0.97
C ARG A 317 -20.06 1.87 -2.27
N GLN A 318 -20.32 3.18 -2.30
CA GLN A 318 -19.97 4.02 -3.45
C GLN A 318 -18.45 4.16 -3.61
N CYS A 319 -17.68 4.13 -2.51
CA CYS A 319 -16.22 4.19 -2.53
C CYS A 319 -15.55 2.91 -3.04
N ARG A 320 -16.26 1.79 -3.22
CA ARG A 320 -15.67 0.51 -3.63
C ARG A 320 -14.94 0.57 -4.98
N GLY A 321 -15.41 1.43 -5.88
CA GLY A 321 -14.77 1.65 -7.17
C GLY A 321 -13.48 2.44 -7.09
N LEU A 322 -13.13 3.02 -5.94
CA LEU A 322 -11.91 3.78 -5.76
C LEU A 322 -10.70 2.85 -5.58
N THR A 323 -9.64 3.21 -6.26
CA THR A 323 -8.30 2.65 -6.08
C THR A 323 -7.62 3.26 -4.87
N VAL A 324 -6.57 2.62 -4.37
CA VAL A 324 -5.67 3.23 -3.37
C VAL A 324 -5.03 4.48 -3.97
N GLN A 325 -4.66 4.44 -5.25
CA GLN A 325 -4.21 5.61 -6.00
C GLN A 325 -5.17 6.79 -5.92
N ASP A 326 -6.47 6.61 -6.17
CA ASP A 326 -7.46 7.70 -6.14
C ASP A 326 -7.44 8.44 -4.80
N ILE A 327 -7.37 7.70 -3.69
CA ILE A 327 -7.32 8.30 -2.34
C ILE A 327 -5.98 8.96 -2.04
N LEU A 328 -4.88 8.36 -2.48
CA LEU A 328 -3.54 8.86 -2.18
C LEU A 328 -3.17 10.09 -3.03
N GLU A 329 -3.62 10.16 -4.28
CA GLU A 329 -3.44 11.36 -5.12
C GLU A 329 -4.23 12.55 -4.57
N LEU A 330 -5.44 12.33 -4.03
CA LEU A 330 -6.18 13.37 -3.29
C LEU A 330 -5.41 13.90 -2.07
N ARG A 331 -4.51 13.09 -1.53
CA ARG A 331 -3.64 13.43 -0.40
C ARG A 331 -2.25 13.88 -0.84
N LYS A 332 -2.07 14.15 -2.14
CA LYS A 332 -0.83 14.63 -2.76
C LYS A 332 0.34 13.66 -2.60
N TYR A 333 0.07 12.37 -2.44
CA TYR A 333 1.11 11.37 -2.63
C TYR A 333 1.51 11.37 -4.10
N GLN A 334 2.80 11.23 -4.33
CA GLN A 334 3.31 10.92 -5.65
C GLN A 334 3.16 9.43 -5.91
N SER A 335 2.67 9.06 -7.09
CA SER A 335 2.46 7.66 -7.50
C SER A 335 3.59 7.22 -8.45
N PHE A 336 4.21 6.09 -8.14
CA PHE A 336 5.26 5.47 -8.96
C PHE A 336 4.85 4.05 -9.34
N GLU A 337 4.73 3.78 -10.64
CA GLU A 337 4.61 2.42 -11.11
C GLU A 337 5.95 1.71 -10.97
N TYR A 338 5.97 0.55 -10.33
CA TYR A 338 7.19 -0.26 -10.21
C TYR A 338 7.25 -1.33 -11.30
N LYS A 339 8.46 -1.76 -11.64
CA LYS A 339 8.72 -2.91 -12.50
C LYS A 339 9.16 -4.09 -11.65
N ARG A 340 8.78 -5.30 -12.07
CA ARG A 340 9.27 -6.54 -11.47
C ARG A 340 10.45 -7.10 -12.24
N LEU A 341 11.49 -7.54 -11.54
CA LEU A 341 12.51 -8.44 -12.08
C LEU A 341 12.59 -9.64 -11.16
N GLY A 342 12.09 -10.78 -11.63
CA GLY A 342 11.69 -11.86 -10.72
C GLY A 342 10.60 -11.35 -9.76
N ASN A 343 10.74 -11.63 -8.47
CA ASN A 343 9.79 -11.18 -7.45
C ASN A 343 10.10 -9.79 -6.90
N HIS A 344 11.30 -9.26 -7.13
CA HIS A 344 11.70 -7.96 -6.61
C HIS A 344 11.05 -6.82 -7.39
N ILE A 345 10.71 -5.76 -6.66
CA ILE A 345 10.05 -4.57 -7.22
C ILE A 345 11.02 -3.39 -7.28
N PHE A 346 10.95 -2.64 -8.38
CA PHE A 346 11.88 -1.57 -8.67
C PHE A 346 11.19 -0.32 -9.19
N VAL A 347 11.64 0.84 -8.71
CA VAL A 347 11.19 2.13 -9.22
C VAL A 347 12.38 2.86 -9.85
N ASP A 348 12.16 3.45 -11.02
CA ASP A 348 13.17 4.26 -11.70
C ASP A 348 13.22 5.68 -11.08
N GLY A 349 14.41 6.26 -11.00
CA GLY A 349 14.62 7.63 -10.53
C GLY A 349 16.03 8.13 -10.87
N LYS A 350 16.60 9.04 -10.09
CA LYS A 350 17.95 9.57 -10.33
C LYS A 350 18.81 9.58 -9.08
N LEU A 351 20.09 9.33 -9.30
CA LEU A 351 21.16 9.62 -8.34
C LEU A 351 22.01 10.73 -8.94
N ASN A 352 22.02 11.89 -8.29
CA ASN A 352 22.45 13.15 -8.86
C ASN A 352 21.76 13.43 -10.21
N LYS A 353 22.50 13.42 -11.32
CA LYS A 353 21.98 13.68 -12.67
C LYS A 353 21.81 12.42 -13.51
N LYS A 354 22.18 11.24 -12.99
CA LYS A 354 22.15 9.98 -13.74
C LYS A 354 20.95 9.13 -13.33
N ASP A 355 20.33 8.50 -14.32
CA ASP A 355 19.20 7.60 -14.09
C ASP A 355 19.64 6.39 -13.28
N THR A 356 18.89 6.07 -12.23
CA THR A 356 19.14 4.93 -11.35
C THR A 356 17.85 4.16 -11.15
N ARG A 357 17.99 2.88 -10.84
CA ARG A 357 16.86 2.05 -10.42
C ARG A 357 17.00 1.76 -8.92
N PHE A 358 15.90 1.92 -8.20
CA PHE A 358 15.78 1.67 -6.77
C PHE A 358 15.06 0.35 -6.55
N MET A 359 15.69 -0.60 -5.86
CA MET A 359 14.98 -1.74 -5.28
C MET A 359 14.20 -1.26 -4.07
N ILE A 360 12.91 -1.58 -3.98
CA ILE A 360 12.09 -1.21 -2.82
C ILE A 360 12.15 -2.34 -1.81
N ASP A 361 12.73 -2.07 -0.64
CA ASP A 361 13.15 -3.12 0.29
C ASP A 361 12.77 -2.77 1.73
N THR A 362 11.66 -3.33 2.21
CA THR A 362 11.21 -3.15 3.61
C THR A 362 12.06 -3.96 4.60
N GLY A 363 12.84 -4.93 4.12
CA GLY A 363 13.80 -5.72 4.88
C GLY A 363 15.15 -5.01 5.08
N ALA A 364 15.47 -4.00 4.26
CA ALA A 364 16.62 -3.14 4.47
C ALA A 364 16.31 -2.04 5.48
N GLY A 365 16.89 -2.12 6.67
CA GLY A 365 16.71 -1.11 7.72
C GLY A 365 17.24 0.27 7.34
N SER A 366 18.22 0.34 6.45
CA SER A 366 18.78 1.57 5.89
C SER A 366 18.88 1.48 4.38
N SER A 367 18.69 2.61 3.71
CA SER A 367 18.93 2.72 2.28
C SER A 367 20.42 2.63 1.97
N VAL A 368 20.79 1.84 0.96
CA VAL A 368 22.19 1.61 0.57
C VAL A 368 22.41 1.78 -0.92
N LEU A 369 23.60 2.22 -1.32
CA LEU A 369 24.00 2.38 -2.72
C LEU A 369 24.96 1.27 -3.16
N ASP A 370 24.95 0.94 -4.45
CA ASP A 370 26.10 0.24 -5.04
C ASP A 370 27.31 1.18 -5.05
N VAL A 371 28.44 0.72 -4.52
CA VAL A 371 29.65 1.53 -4.35
C VAL A 371 30.25 2.01 -5.68
N ASN A 372 30.17 1.19 -6.73
CA ASN A 372 30.69 1.59 -8.04
C ASN A 372 29.73 2.58 -8.69
N TRP A 373 28.42 2.32 -8.59
CA TRP A 373 27.41 3.24 -9.08
C TRP A 373 27.48 4.60 -8.40
N ALA A 374 27.61 4.65 -7.07
CA ALA A 374 27.76 5.89 -6.31
C ALA A 374 28.94 6.73 -6.82
N LYS A 375 30.10 6.10 -7.08
CA LYS A 375 31.26 6.76 -7.69
C LYS A 375 30.94 7.25 -9.11
N ASP A 376 30.36 6.39 -9.94
CA ASP A 376 30.00 6.69 -11.32
C ASP A 376 29.02 7.87 -11.41
N THR A 377 28.14 8.05 -10.43
CA THR A 377 27.18 9.16 -10.36
C THR A 377 27.70 10.42 -9.67
N GLY A 378 28.95 10.41 -9.18
CA GLY A 378 29.60 11.57 -8.56
C GLY A 378 29.27 11.77 -7.08
N CYS A 379 28.84 10.73 -6.36
CA CYS A 379 28.76 10.76 -4.90
C CYS A 379 30.17 10.69 -4.29
N GLN A 380 30.34 11.27 -3.10
CA GLN A 380 31.62 11.22 -2.39
C GLN A 380 31.64 9.98 -1.50
N VAL A 381 32.27 8.91 -1.97
CA VAL A 381 32.39 7.63 -1.26
C VAL A 381 33.64 7.64 -0.37
N GLY A 382 33.44 7.45 0.94
CA GLY A 382 34.52 7.36 1.93
C GLY A 382 35.25 6.01 1.94
N PRO A 383 36.07 5.76 2.98
CA PRO A 383 36.69 4.46 3.17
C PRO A 383 35.65 3.35 3.42
N MET A 384 35.96 2.13 2.96
CA MET A 384 35.11 0.94 3.14
C MET A 384 35.33 0.29 4.53
N ASP A 385 35.25 1.09 5.59
CA ASP A 385 35.56 0.72 6.98
C ASP A 385 34.33 0.52 7.87
N GLN A 386 33.13 0.72 7.32
CA GLN A 386 31.88 0.36 7.96
C GLN A 386 31.50 -1.09 7.66
N VAL A 387 30.54 -1.64 8.40
CA VAL A 387 30.04 -3.00 8.21
C VAL A 387 28.53 -2.98 8.08
N VAL A 388 28.01 -3.66 7.05
CA VAL A 388 26.59 -3.96 6.88
C VAL A 388 26.37 -5.47 6.92
N TYR A 389 25.18 -5.88 7.33
CA TYR A 389 24.81 -7.29 7.48
C TYR A 389 23.63 -7.62 6.56
N GLY A 390 23.61 -8.85 6.07
CA GLY A 390 22.46 -9.46 5.43
C GLY A 390 22.53 -10.98 5.53
N ILE A 391 21.64 -11.66 4.81
CA ILE A 391 21.53 -13.12 4.87
C ILE A 391 22.82 -13.84 4.46
N GLY A 392 23.63 -13.22 3.60
CA GLY A 392 24.93 -13.75 3.16
C GLY A 392 26.09 -13.43 4.10
N GLY A 393 25.83 -12.78 5.23
CA GLY A 393 26.81 -12.40 6.24
C GLY A 393 27.13 -10.91 6.25
N GLN A 394 28.39 -10.59 6.55
CA GLN A 394 28.85 -9.19 6.64
C GLN A 394 29.53 -8.72 5.35
N ALA A 395 29.33 -7.46 4.99
CA ALA A 395 30.02 -6.79 3.90
C ALA A 395 30.60 -5.45 4.35
N PRO A 396 31.80 -5.08 3.85
CA PRO A 396 32.34 -3.74 4.08
C PRO A 396 31.47 -2.70 3.38
N ALA A 397 31.32 -1.54 4.00
CA ALA A 397 30.57 -0.42 3.46
C ALA A 397 31.30 0.90 3.69
N ALA A 398 30.96 1.91 2.90
CA ALA A 398 31.51 3.26 3.01
C ALA A 398 30.41 4.27 3.31
N ILE A 399 30.68 5.17 4.25
CA ILE A 399 29.90 6.39 4.42
C ILE A 399 30.03 7.21 3.14
N THR A 400 28.89 7.57 2.54
CA THR A 400 28.81 8.20 1.23
C THR A 400 27.95 9.46 1.31
N GLN A 401 28.51 10.59 0.89
CA GLN A 401 27.73 11.82 0.73
C GLN A 401 27.02 11.82 -0.62
N VAL A 402 25.70 11.99 -0.56
CA VAL A 402 24.76 11.93 -1.67
C VAL A 402 24.15 13.32 -1.87
N PRO A 403 24.63 14.08 -2.87
CA PRO A 403 24.12 15.42 -3.12
C PRO A 403 22.62 15.44 -3.43
N SER A 404 22.15 14.53 -4.29
CA SER A 404 20.73 14.42 -4.60
C SER A 404 20.33 12.99 -4.97
N LEU A 405 19.19 12.55 -4.46
CA LEU A 405 18.47 11.36 -4.85
C LEU A 405 17.04 11.78 -5.21
N THR A 406 16.54 11.35 -6.37
CA THR A 406 15.17 11.66 -6.77
C THR A 406 14.39 10.43 -7.22
N MET A 407 13.12 10.38 -6.87
CA MET A 407 12.13 9.44 -7.40
C MET A 407 10.92 10.29 -7.84
N GLY A 408 10.79 10.51 -9.15
CA GLY A 408 9.93 11.59 -9.69
C GLY A 408 10.24 12.95 -9.05
N ASN A 409 9.24 13.57 -8.42
CA ASN A 409 9.41 14.86 -7.73
C ASN A 409 9.85 14.69 -6.28
N ALA A 410 9.86 13.47 -5.72
CA ALA A 410 10.42 13.22 -4.40
C ALA A 410 11.93 13.45 -4.48
N LYS A 411 12.43 14.43 -3.72
CA LYS A 411 13.81 14.89 -3.79
C LYS A 411 14.43 14.86 -2.40
N PHE A 412 15.51 14.10 -2.27
CA PHE A 412 16.30 13.99 -1.04
C PHE A 412 17.66 14.58 -1.33
N GLU A 413 18.02 15.66 -0.63
CA GLU A 413 19.26 16.39 -0.86
C GLU A 413 20.21 16.23 0.32
N ASN A 414 21.51 16.27 0.02
CA ASN A 414 22.59 16.29 1.02
C ASN A 414 22.47 15.15 2.05
N ARG A 415 22.15 13.94 1.58
CA ARG A 415 22.00 12.75 2.42
C ARG A 415 23.35 12.09 2.64
N GLN A 416 23.51 11.47 3.81
CA GLN A 416 24.59 10.54 4.08
C GLN A 416 24.03 9.12 4.08
N LEU A 417 24.47 8.28 3.16
CA LEU A 417 24.05 6.88 3.03
C LEU A 417 25.27 5.95 3.10
N LEU A 418 25.04 4.65 3.26
CA LEU A 418 26.08 3.64 3.12
C LEU A 418 26.16 3.16 1.66
N SER A 419 27.37 2.97 1.16
CA SER A 419 27.64 2.29 -0.11
C SER A 419 28.29 0.94 0.12
N VAL A 420 27.81 -0.10 -0.55
CA VAL A 420 28.32 -1.47 -0.50
C VAL A 420 28.50 -2.02 -1.92
N ASP A 421 29.35 -3.01 -2.12
CA ASP A 421 29.42 -3.72 -3.41
C ASP A 421 28.25 -4.69 -3.53
N LEU A 422 27.13 -4.22 -4.12
CA LEU A 422 25.89 -4.99 -4.24
C LEU A 422 26.02 -6.13 -5.25
N PHE A 423 26.96 -6.04 -6.19
CA PHE A 423 27.09 -6.97 -7.32
C PHE A 423 28.36 -7.81 -7.28
N LYS A 424 29.09 -7.83 -6.15
CA LYS A 424 30.39 -8.50 -5.97
C LYS A 424 30.45 -9.92 -6.56
N ARG A 425 29.33 -10.65 -6.56
CA ARG A 425 29.20 -12.04 -7.05
C ARG A 425 28.41 -12.21 -8.35
N LEU A 426 27.68 -11.20 -8.82
CA LEU A 426 26.84 -11.29 -10.04
C LEU A 426 27.63 -11.09 -11.35
N GLY A 427 28.95 -10.89 -11.25
CA GLY A 427 29.81 -10.56 -12.38
C GLY A 427 29.59 -9.10 -12.83
N ARG A 428 30.66 -8.47 -13.34
CA ARG A 428 30.69 -7.02 -13.68
C ARG A 428 29.71 -6.58 -14.79
N GLY A 429 28.82 -7.45 -15.28
CA GLY A 429 27.93 -7.21 -16.41
C GLY A 429 26.44 -7.03 -16.09
N LEU A 430 25.98 -7.38 -14.87
CA LEU A 430 24.56 -7.32 -14.50
C LEU A 430 24.33 -6.28 -13.39
N LYS A 431 24.40 -4.99 -13.72
CA LYS A 431 23.91 -3.92 -12.83
C LYS A 431 22.39 -3.82 -12.97
N ALA A 432 21.66 -4.59 -12.18
CA ALA A 432 20.20 -4.59 -12.25
C ALA A 432 19.58 -3.32 -11.63
N TYR A 433 20.26 -2.70 -10.67
CA TYR A 433 19.84 -1.49 -9.96
C TYR A 433 21.05 -0.75 -9.35
N GLY A 434 20.85 0.49 -8.90
CA GLY A 434 21.93 1.33 -8.36
C GLY A 434 21.85 1.57 -6.86
N ALA A 435 20.68 1.31 -6.27
CA ALA A 435 20.39 1.62 -4.88
C ALA A 435 19.25 0.74 -4.33
N ILE A 436 19.29 0.47 -3.03
CA ILE A 436 18.19 -0.06 -2.24
C ILE A 436 17.52 1.12 -1.53
N PHE A 437 16.22 1.29 -1.76
CA PHE A 437 15.36 2.23 -1.05
C PHE A 437 14.74 1.50 0.13
N GLY A 438 15.37 1.69 1.28
CA GLY A 438 15.10 0.98 2.52
C GLY A 438 13.96 1.57 3.35
N ALA A 439 13.70 0.92 4.48
CA ALA A 439 12.63 1.27 5.40
C ALA A 439 12.80 2.65 6.07
N ASP A 440 14.03 3.18 6.13
CA ASP A 440 14.31 4.54 6.60
C ASP A 440 13.61 5.60 5.72
N PHE A 441 13.80 5.54 4.40
CA PHE A 441 13.15 6.47 3.49
C PHE A 441 11.65 6.18 3.34
N MET A 442 11.23 4.91 3.35
CA MET A 442 9.80 4.59 3.30
C MET A 442 9.04 5.15 4.50
N ARG A 443 9.66 5.12 5.68
CA ARG A 443 9.10 5.74 6.89
C ARG A 443 9.12 7.27 6.83
N GLU A 444 10.21 7.86 6.33
CA GLU A 444 10.32 9.31 6.14
C GLU A 444 9.23 9.85 5.20
N THR A 445 8.79 9.04 4.23
CA THR A 445 7.82 9.42 3.20
C THR A 445 6.42 8.85 3.41
N ASP A 446 6.12 8.29 4.58
CA ASP A 446 4.83 7.67 4.87
C ASP A 446 4.38 6.67 3.78
N ALA A 447 5.34 5.94 3.17
CA ALA A 447 5.14 5.21 1.94
C ALA A 447 3.97 4.22 1.96
N VAL A 448 3.33 4.07 0.80
CA VAL A 448 2.33 3.02 0.56
C VAL A 448 2.78 2.15 -0.61
N ILE A 449 2.81 0.82 -0.42
CA ILE A 449 3.20 -0.15 -1.45
C ILE A 449 1.98 -1.00 -1.78
N THR A 450 1.63 -1.11 -3.06
CA THR A 450 0.47 -1.87 -3.52
C THR A 450 0.91 -2.94 -4.52
N TYR A 451 0.68 -4.21 -4.19
CA TYR A 451 1.07 -5.30 -5.08
C TYR A 451 0.14 -5.45 -6.28
N ARG A 452 -1.15 -5.17 -6.08
CA ARG A 452 -2.15 -5.22 -7.14
C ARG A 452 -2.11 -4.03 -8.10
N GLU A 453 -2.04 -2.80 -7.58
CA GLU A 453 -1.97 -1.60 -8.42
C GLU A 453 -0.55 -1.37 -8.98
N GLN A 454 0.40 -2.22 -8.62
CA GLN A 454 1.81 -2.17 -9.00
C GLN A 454 2.46 -0.81 -8.74
N LYS A 455 2.09 -0.18 -7.62
CA LYS A 455 2.51 1.17 -7.30
C LYS A 455 3.17 1.29 -5.93
N VAL A 456 4.18 2.16 -5.87
CA VAL A 456 4.69 2.76 -4.65
C VAL A 456 4.23 4.20 -4.62
N PHE A 457 3.74 4.64 -3.46
CA PHE A 457 3.32 6.01 -3.22
C PHE A 457 4.19 6.62 -2.15
N LEU A 458 4.71 7.82 -2.41
CA LEU A 458 5.52 8.56 -1.45
C LEU A 458 4.83 9.88 -1.13
N GLN A 459 4.69 10.19 0.15
CA GLN A 459 4.35 11.52 0.61
C GLN A 459 5.65 12.31 0.79
N THR A 460 5.73 13.47 0.14
CA THR A 460 6.84 14.40 0.32
C THR A 460 6.28 15.74 0.75
N ASP A 461 6.98 16.41 1.66
CA ASP A 461 6.61 17.74 2.16
C ASP A 461 6.57 18.83 1.07
#